data_AF-A0A060CQ12-F1
#
_entry.id   AF-A0A060CQ12-F1
#
_cell.length_a   1.000
_cell.length_b   1.000
_cell.length_c   1.000
_cell.angle_alpha   90.00
_cell.angle_beta   90.00
_cell.angle_gamma   90.00
#
_symmetry.space_group_name_H-M   'P 1'
#
loop_
_entity.id
_entity.type
_entity.pdbx_description
1 polymer ?
#
loop_
_entity_poly.entity_id
_entity_poly.type
_entity_poly.pdbx_seq_one_letter_code
_entity_poly.pdbx_strand_id
1 'polypeptide(L)'
;MDKGGEGGSANGLTSPLSVRECLKLLEGSWAWGFGGIEREELRPIVVSDGPAGVSKVTVNKAKAEKAICYPAGSAMASTWNVDLESRLGQAMGLECRE
;
A
#
# COMPACT_ATOMS: atom_id res chain seq x y z
N MET A 1 -18.41 -33.84 0.24
CA MET A 1 -18.82 -33.19 -1.02
C MET A 1 -18.76 -31.70 -0.79
N ASP A 2 -17.64 -31.12 -1.21
CA ASP A 2 -17.30 -29.72 -1.05
C ASP A 2 -18.12 -28.88 -2.05
N LYS A 3 -18.94 -27.97 -1.54
CA LYS A 3 -19.48 -26.85 -2.30
C LYS A 3 -19.07 -25.57 -1.59
N GLY A 4 -17.76 -25.33 -1.53
CA GLY A 4 -17.19 -24.02 -1.21
C GLY A 4 -17.73 -22.98 -2.19
N GLY A 5 -18.34 -21.94 -1.64
CA GLY A 5 -19.15 -20.94 -2.33
C GLY A 5 -18.45 -20.22 -3.49
N GLU A 6 -19.27 -19.84 -4.48
CA GLU A 6 -18.89 -19.11 -5.68
C GLU A 6 -18.24 -17.77 -5.32
N GLY A 7 -16.94 -17.64 -5.59
CA GLY A 7 -16.20 -16.39 -5.48
C GLY A 7 -16.63 -15.37 -6.53
N GLY A 8 -16.69 -14.09 -6.16
CA GLY A 8 -17.02 -12.99 -7.07
C GLY A 8 -15.94 -12.77 -8.13
N SER A 9 -16.35 -12.38 -9.34
CA SER A 9 -15.44 -12.03 -10.44
C SER A 9 -15.02 -10.56 -10.34
N ALA A 10 -13.73 -10.31 -10.17
CA ALA A 10 -13.11 -9.00 -10.36
C ALA A 10 -12.44 -8.97 -11.74
N ASN A 11 -12.51 -7.84 -12.45
CA ASN A 11 -11.86 -7.68 -13.75
C ASN A 11 -10.35 -7.95 -13.63
N GLY A 12 -9.82 -8.86 -14.44
CA GLY A 12 -8.40 -9.21 -14.49
C GLY A 12 -8.01 -10.54 -13.83
N LEU A 13 -8.94 -11.23 -13.16
CA LEU A 13 -8.70 -12.59 -12.66
C LEU A 13 -8.91 -13.64 -13.76
N THR A 14 -8.05 -14.64 -13.80
CA THR A 14 -8.14 -15.80 -14.70
C THR A 14 -9.17 -16.83 -14.24
N SER A 15 -9.55 -16.82 -12.97
CA SER A 15 -10.62 -17.65 -12.40
C SER A 15 -11.15 -17.12 -11.06
N PRO A 16 -12.30 -17.61 -10.56
CA PRO A 16 -12.82 -17.20 -9.25
C PRO A 16 -11.83 -17.50 -8.11
N LEU A 17 -11.81 -16.60 -7.12
CA LEU A 17 -11.09 -16.84 -5.88
C LEU A 17 -11.86 -17.81 -4.98
N SER A 18 -11.16 -18.71 -4.33
CA SER A 18 -11.74 -19.48 -3.23
C SER A 18 -12.05 -18.55 -2.05
N VAL A 19 -12.98 -18.96 -1.18
CA VAL A 19 -13.26 -18.23 0.06
C VAL A 19 -11.99 -17.99 0.88
N ARG A 20 -11.06 -18.96 0.92
CA ARG A 20 -9.78 -18.81 1.64
C ARG A 20 -8.90 -17.71 1.04
N GLU A 21 -8.88 -17.58 -0.28
CA GLU A 21 -8.14 -16.54 -0.96
C GLU A 21 -8.77 -15.16 -0.78
N CYS A 22 -10.09 -15.07 -0.82
CA CYS A 22 -10.80 -13.85 -0.45
C CYS A 22 -10.43 -13.41 0.98
N LEU A 23 -10.45 -14.34 1.94
CA LEU A 23 -10.09 -14.04 3.33
C LEU A 23 -8.65 -13.51 3.47
N LYS A 24 -7.68 -14.09 2.74
CA LYS A 24 -6.29 -13.60 2.73
C LYS A 24 -6.14 -12.16 2.25
N LEU A 25 -7.04 -11.69 1.38
CA LEU A 25 -7.02 -10.32 0.86
C LEU A 25 -7.70 -9.31 1.79
N LEU A 26 -8.47 -9.78 2.79
CA LEU A 26 -9.19 -8.92 3.74
C LEU A 26 -8.41 -8.66 5.03
N GLU A 27 -7.29 -9.36 5.25
CA GLU A 27 -6.43 -9.20 6.40
C GLU A 27 -5.02 -8.77 6.01
N GLY A 28 -4.36 -8.01 6.88
CA GLY A 28 -2.93 -7.76 6.74
C GLY A 28 -2.14 -9.06 6.99
N SER A 29 -1.17 -9.35 6.13
CA SER A 29 -0.21 -10.44 6.35
C SER A 29 0.81 -10.09 7.44
N TRP A 30 0.98 -8.79 7.71
CA TRP A 30 1.72 -8.24 8.84
C TRP A 30 1.25 -6.80 9.11
N ALA A 31 1.83 -6.13 10.11
CA ALA A 31 1.39 -4.81 10.57
C ALA A 31 1.33 -3.72 9.49
N TRP A 32 2.07 -3.88 8.38
CA TRP A 32 2.19 -2.87 7.33
C TRP A 32 2.02 -3.45 5.92
N GLY A 33 1.42 -4.63 5.78
CA GLY A 33 1.23 -5.17 4.43
C GLY A 33 0.17 -6.24 4.34
N PHE A 34 -0.31 -6.40 3.12
CA PHE A 34 -1.30 -7.38 2.69
C PHE A 34 -0.59 -8.49 1.91
N GLY A 35 -1.17 -9.69 1.96
CA GLY A 35 -0.72 -10.80 1.14
C GLY A 35 -1.03 -10.61 -0.35
N GLY A 36 -0.55 -11.55 -1.16
CA GLY A 36 -0.88 -11.67 -2.58
C GLY A 36 -1.49 -13.04 -2.91
N ILE A 37 -1.83 -13.24 -4.18
CA ILE A 37 -2.31 -14.52 -4.73
C ILE A 37 -1.49 -14.83 -5.98
N GLU A 38 -0.52 -15.72 -5.84
CA GLU A 38 0.48 -16.03 -6.87
C GLU A 38 -0.13 -16.58 -8.17
N ARG A 39 -1.14 -17.45 -8.09
CA ARG A 39 -1.80 -18.02 -9.28
C ARG A 39 -2.55 -16.99 -10.14
N GLU A 40 -2.89 -15.85 -9.54
CA GLU A 40 -3.56 -14.73 -10.21
C GLU A 40 -2.60 -13.54 -10.41
N GLU A 41 -1.30 -13.75 -10.21
CA GLU A 41 -0.24 -12.72 -10.30
C GLU A 41 -0.52 -11.48 -9.42
N LEU A 42 -1.32 -11.65 -8.36
CA LEU A 42 -1.62 -10.60 -7.41
C LEU A 42 -0.45 -10.47 -6.44
N ARG A 43 0.34 -9.42 -6.65
CA ARG A 43 1.47 -9.05 -5.81
C ARG A 43 1.03 -8.58 -4.41
N PRO A 44 1.80 -8.91 -3.35
CA PRO A 44 1.64 -8.30 -2.03
C PRO A 44 1.72 -6.77 -2.09
N ILE A 45 1.03 -6.11 -1.17
CA ILE A 45 1.03 -4.64 -1.04
C ILE A 45 1.61 -4.29 0.32
N VAL A 46 2.55 -3.35 0.35
CA VAL A 46 3.06 -2.73 1.58
C VAL A 46 2.42 -1.35 1.68
N VAL A 47 1.96 -1.01 2.88
CA VAL A 47 1.48 0.31 3.25
C VAL A 47 2.48 0.93 4.22
N SER A 48 2.57 2.24 4.19
CA SER A 48 3.48 3.01 5.04
C SER A 48 2.77 4.27 5.47
N ASP A 49 3.06 4.72 6.68
CA ASP A 49 2.52 5.98 7.18
C ASP A 49 3.05 7.17 6.38
N GLY A 50 2.25 8.24 6.44
CA GLY A 50 2.66 9.55 6.00
C GLY A 50 1.49 10.53 5.96
N PRO A 51 1.72 11.77 6.45
CA PRO A 51 1.24 12.94 5.71
C PRO A 51 2.36 13.92 5.34
N ALA A 52 3.57 13.74 5.87
CA ALA A 52 4.71 14.63 5.69
C ALA A 52 6.00 13.86 5.34
N GLY A 53 5.86 12.83 4.49
CA GLY A 53 6.94 11.93 4.08
C GLY A 53 6.58 10.46 4.25
N VAL A 54 7.37 9.59 3.60
CA VAL A 54 7.17 8.14 3.61
C VAL A 54 7.90 7.55 4.81
N SER A 55 7.17 7.06 5.80
CA SER A 55 7.78 6.39 6.94
C SER A 55 8.18 4.97 6.55
N LYS A 56 9.32 4.81 5.86
CA LYS A 56 9.78 3.53 5.30
C LYS A 56 9.75 2.43 6.35
N VAL A 57 8.92 1.42 6.12
CA VAL A 57 8.68 0.30 7.03
C VAL A 57 9.44 -0.93 6.55
N THR A 58 10.09 -1.60 7.49
CA THR A 58 10.77 -2.87 7.22
C THR A 58 10.27 -3.94 8.17
N VAL A 59 10.39 -5.20 7.75
CA VAL A 59 10.11 -6.35 8.62
C VAL A 59 11.07 -6.37 9.81
N ASN A 60 12.28 -5.80 9.65
CA ASN A 60 13.28 -5.69 10.69
C ASN A 60 13.31 -4.29 11.33
N LYS A 61 12.50 -4.11 12.38
CA LYS A 61 12.37 -2.85 13.15
C LYS A 61 13.68 -2.28 13.71
N ALA A 62 14.78 -3.03 13.71
CA ALA A 62 16.07 -2.56 14.23
C ALA A 62 16.79 -1.55 13.30
N LYS A 63 16.32 -1.34 12.06
CA LYS A 63 16.86 -0.34 11.15
C LYS A 63 15.75 0.59 10.66
N ALA A 64 15.81 1.85 11.10
CA ALA A 64 15.10 2.92 10.42
C ALA A 64 15.78 3.15 9.06
N GLU A 65 15.00 3.09 7.99
CA GLU A 65 15.50 3.49 6.68
C GLU A 65 15.50 5.02 6.57
N LYS A 66 16.40 5.54 5.73
CA LYS A 66 16.46 6.97 5.46
C LYS A 66 15.23 7.36 4.66
N ALA A 67 14.54 8.39 5.14
CA ALA A 67 13.39 8.99 4.48
C ALA A 67 13.46 10.52 4.54
N ILE A 68 12.79 11.17 3.61
CA ILE A 68 12.67 12.62 3.57
C ILE A 68 11.55 13.05 4.52
N CYS A 69 11.87 13.94 5.46
CA CYS A 69 10.89 14.60 6.31
C CYS A 69 10.49 15.92 5.64
N TYR A 70 9.25 15.99 5.15
CA TYR A 70 8.72 17.17 4.48
C TYR A 70 8.07 18.15 5.48
N PRO A 71 7.82 19.41 5.09
CA PRO A 71 7.05 20.33 5.91
C PRO A 71 5.67 19.75 6.25
N ALA A 72 5.19 20.01 7.45
CA ALA A 72 3.85 19.60 7.87
C ALA A 72 2.77 20.22 6.96
N GLY A 73 1.61 19.57 6.88
CA GLY A 73 0.51 20.02 6.01
C GLY A 73 0.06 21.46 6.26
N SER A 74 0.16 21.97 7.49
CA SER A 74 -0.13 23.39 7.79
C SER A 74 0.89 24.36 7.18
N ALA A 75 2.18 23.99 7.15
CA ALA A 75 3.22 24.78 6.52
C ALA A 75 3.06 24.76 4.99
N MET A 76 2.76 23.59 4.40
CA MET A 76 2.45 23.47 2.98
C MET A 76 1.20 24.27 2.59
N ALA A 77 0.12 24.19 3.38
CA ALA A 77 -1.09 24.98 3.16
C ALA A 77 -0.85 26.48 3.22
N SER A 78 0.11 26.93 4.05
CA SER A 78 0.49 28.35 4.17
C SER A 78 1.14 28.91 2.91
N THR A 79 1.53 28.06 1.95
CA THR A 79 2.04 28.49 0.66
C THR A 79 0.94 28.92 -0.32
N TRP A 80 -0.31 28.48 -0.07
CA TRP A 80 -1.45 28.64 -0.98
C TRP A 80 -1.14 28.22 -2.43
N ASN A 81 -0.25 27.23 -2.60
CA ASN A 81 0.28 26.83 -3.90
C ASN A 81 -0.04 25.36 -4.20
N VAL A 82 -1.10 25.15 -4.98
CA VAL A 82 -1.57 23.81 -5.37
C VAL A 82 -0.55 23.07 -6.25
N ASP A 83 0.19 23.79 -7.10
CA ASP A 83 1.21 23.19 -7.95
C ASP A 83 2.39 22.66 -7.12
N LEU A 84 2.77 23.39 -6.07
CA LEU A 84 3.80 22.96 -5.14
C LEU A 84 3.36 21.70 -4.37
N GLU A 85 2.11 21.65 -3.91
CA GLU A 85 1.54 20.47 -3.24
C GLU A 85 1.52 19.25 -4.16
N SER A 86 1.14 19.44 -5.43
CA SER A 86 1.16 18.37 -6.44
C SER A 86 2.59 17.82 -6.65
N ARG A 87 3.58 18.70 -6.73
CA ARG A 87 4.99 18.32 -6.86
C ARG A 87 5.50 17.58 -5.62
N LEU A 88 5.08 17.99 -4.43
CA LEU A 88 5.38 17.27 -3.18
C LEU A 88 4.79 15.85 -3.21
N GLY A 89 3.53 15.70 -3.60
CA GLY A 89 2.88 14.40 -3.77
C GLY A 89 3.61 13.48 -4.76
N GLN A 90 4.07 14.02 -5.89
CA GLN A 90 4.88 13.28 -6.87
C GLN A 90 6.22 12.83 -6.28
N ALA A 91 6.88 13.69 -5.50
CA ALA A 91 8.13 13.34 -4.83
C ALA A 91 7.94 12.22 -3.80
N MET A 92 6.90 12.28 -2.98
CA MET A 92 6.55 11.20 -2.04
C MET A 92 6.22 9.90 -2.80
N GLY A 93 5.50 9.98 -3.92
CA GLY A 93 5.19 8.82 -4.75
C GLY A 93 6.43 8.17 -5.39
N LEU A 94 7.47 8.96 -5.70
CA LEU A 94 8.77 8.45 -6.12
C LEU A 94 9.48 7.74 -4.97
N GLU A 95 9.51 8.34 -3.78
CA GLU A 95 10.13 7.76 -2.58
C GLU A 95 9.49 6.44 -2.16
N CYS A 96 8.17 6.26 -2.36
CA CYS A 96 7.49 4.97 -2.13
C CYS A 96 8.00 3.82 -3.02
N ARG A 97 8.66 4.11 -4.15
CA ARG A 97 9.18 3.10 -5.09
C ARG A 97 10.65 2.76 -4.84
N GLU A 98 11.32 3.50 -3.96
CA GLU A 98 12.72 3.29 -3.56
C GLU A 98 12.83 2.34 -2.37
#